data_AF-A0A2N9NWN9-F1
#
_entry.id   AF-A0A2N9NWN9-F1
#
_cell.length_a   1.000
_cell.length_b   1.000
_cell.length_c   1.000
_cell.angle_alpha   90.00
_cell.angle_beta   90.00
_cell.angle_gamma   90.00
#
_symmetry.space_group_name_H-M   'P 1'
#
loop_
_entity.id
_entity.type
_entity.pdbx_description
1 polymer ?
#
loop_
_entity_poly.entity_id
_entity_poly.type
_entity_poly.pdbx_seq_one_letter_code
_entity_poly.pdbx_strand_id
1 'polypeptide(L)'
;MKILLRDILTGRYFQGPDSWSDDPERALDFQFTERALKCVGIWRLDQVELAFTSDGPEHITAVALGTAAPCEPRSPNGVAHLPQSAVNPRARRSVQRHHPTWRSTVETNKST
;
A
#
# COMPACT_ATOMS: atom_id res chain seq x y z
N MET A 1 -5.42 -3.49 -27.35
CA MET A 1 -5.76 -3.18 -25.95
C MET A 1 -7.24 -2.91 -25.85
N LYS A 2 -7.97 -3.60 -24.98
CA LYS A 2 -9.37 -3.34 -24.66
C LYS A 2 -9.48 -2.72 -23.29
N ILE A 3 -10.48 -1.85 -23.11
CA ILE A 3 -10.81 -1.27 -21.81
C ILE A 3 -12.19 -1.75 -21.44
N LEU A 4 -12.28 -2.50 -20.35
CA LEU A 4 -13.47 -3.16 -19.86
C LEU A 4 -13.82 -2.63 -18.46
N LEU A 5 -15.06 -2.85 -18.05
CA LEU A 5 -15.46 -2.70 -16.65
C LEU A 5 -15.71 -4.09 -16.07
N ARG A 6 -15.18 -4.34 -14.88
CA ARG A 6 -15.38 -5.58 -14.12
C ARG A 6 -16.03 -5.26 -12.78
N ASP A 7 -17.02 -6.06 -12.40
CA ASP A 7 -17.61 -6.02 -11.08
C ASP A 7 -16.68 -6.67 -10.07
N ILE A 8 -16.37 -5.99 -8.97
CA ILE A 8 -15.40 -6.43 -7.97
C ILE A 8 -15.93 -7.63 -7.17
N LEU A 9 -17.25 -7.72 -6.98
CA LEU A 9 -17.86 -8.76 -6.14
C LEU A 9 -17.97 -10.09 -6.88
N THR A 10 -18.38 -10.05 -8.14
CA THR A 10 -18.69 -11.22 -8.97
C THR A 10 -17.58 -11.56 -9.95
N GLY A 11 -16.68 -10.61 -10.25
CA GLY A 11 -15.64 -10.78 -11.26
C GLY A 11 -16.16 -10.74 -12.69
N ARG A 12 -17.44 -10.40 -12.91
CA ARG A 12 -18.05 -10.36 -14.24
C ARG A 12 -17.72 -9.07 -14.97
N TYR A 13 -17.66 -9.17 -16.28
CA TYR A 13 -17.41 -8.06 -17.17
C TYR A 13 -18.71 -7.45 -17.69
N PHE A 14 -18.71 -6.15 -17.77
CA PHE A 14 -19.85 -5.37 -18.18
C PHE A 14 -20.12 -5.51 -19.69
N GLN A 15 -21.37 -5.78 -20.06
CA GLN A 15 -21.83 -5.74 -21.44
C GLN A 15 -22.88 -4.65 -21.68
N GLY A 16 -23.66 -4.35 -20.65
CA GLY A 16 -24.83 -3.47 -20.70
C GLY A 16 -25.42 -3.24 -19.31
N PRO A 17 -26.48 -2.43 -19.19
CA PRO A 17 -26.97 -1.94 -17.89
C PRO A 17 -27.52 -3.09 -17.05
N ASP A 18 -28.13 -4.04 -17.73
CA ASP A 18 -28.74 -5.23 -17.16
C ASP A 18 -27.98 -6.52 -17.54
N SER A 19 -26.80 -6.40 -18.18
CA SER A 19 -26.08 -7.55 -18.73
C SER A 19 -24.61 -7.56 -18.35
N TRP A 20 -24.21 -8.65 -17.71
CA TRP A 20 -22.86 -8.94 -17.25
C TRP A 20 -22.46 -10.34 -17.71
N SER A 21 -21.19 -10.51 -18.11
CA SER A 21 -20.65 -11.74 -18.67
C SER A 21 -19.42 -12.18 -17.90
N ASP A 22 -19.29 -13.46 -17.59
CA ASP A 22 -18.07 -14.04 -17.05
C ASP A 22 -16.93 -14.07 -18.09
N ASP A 23 -17.27 -13.97 -19.37
CA ASP A 23 -16.34 -13.94 -20.48
C ASP A 23 -15.93 -12.48 -20.84
N PRO A 24 -14.63 -12.13 -20.78
CA PRO A 24 -14.14 -10.79 -21.11
C PRO A 24 -14.13 -10.48 -22.61
N GLU A 25 -14.19 -11.48 -23.51
CA GLU A 25 -14.28 -11.22 -24.95
C GLU A 25 -15.66 -10.72 -25.35
N ARG A 26 -16.68 -11.16 -24.62
CA ARG A 26 -18.07 -10.72 -24.75
C ARG A 26 -18.33 -9.38 -24.07
N ALA A 27 -17.39 -8.86 -23.30
CA ALA A 27 -17.51 -7.58 -22.61
C ALA A 27 -17.55 -6.39 -23.58
N LEU A 28 -18.17 -5.30 -23.13
CA LEU A 28 -18.17 -4.05 -23.86
C LEU A 28 -16.78 -3.41 -23.81
N ASP A 29 -16.13 -3.29 -24.97
CA ASP A 29 -14.89 -2.53 -25.11
C ASP A 29 -15.19 -1.03 -25.20
N PHE A 30 -14.78 -0.30 -24.17
CA PHE A 30 -14.93 1.15 -24.10
C PHE A 30 -13.92 1.92 -24.96
N GLN A 31 -12.82 1.26 -25.37
CA GLN A 31 -11.66 1.81 -26.09
C GLN A 31 -10.89 2.92 -25.35
N PHE A 32 -11.57 3.72 -24.53
CA PHE A 32 -11.03 4.86 -23.79
C PHE A 32 -11.50 4.82 -22.34
N THR A 33 -10.58 5.07 -21.40
CA THR A 33 -10.87 5.14 -19.96
C THR A 33 -11.95 6.17 -19.64
N GLU A 34 -11.94 7.33 -20.30
CA GLU A 34 -12.94 8.39 -20.08
C GLU A 34 -14.36 7.92 -20.39
N ARG A 35 -14.54 7.09 -21.43
CA ARG A 35 -15.86 6.54 -21.78
C ARG A 35 -16.32 5.53 -20.73
N ALA A 36 -15.42 4.68 -20.26
CA ALA A 36 -15.71 3.74 -19.17
C ALA A 36 -16.12 4.49 -17.89
N LEU A 37 -15.33 5.48 -17.46
CA LEU A 37 -15.64 6.31 -16.28
C LEU A 37 -16.97 7.05 -16.43
N LYS A 38 -17.24 7.61 -17.62
CA LYS A 38 -18.52 8.26 -17.90
C LYS A 38 -19.69 7.27 -17.78
N CYS A 39 -19.53 6.05 -18.28
CA CYS A 39 -20.55 5.00 -18.16
C CYS A 39 -20.81 4.60 -16.70
N VAL A 40 -19.75 4.46 -15.88
CA VAL A 40 -19.90 4.25 -14.43
C VAL A 40 -20.75 5.34 -13.80
N GLY A 41 -20.51 6.61 -14.16
CA GLY A 41 -21.29 7.75 -13.66
C GLY A 41 -22.74 7.77 -14.15
N ILE A 42 -22.99 7.53 -15.44
CA ILE A 42 -24.36 7.55 -16.02
C ILE A 42 -25.21 6.43 -15.43
N TRP A 43 -24.66 5.22 -15.30
CA TRP A 43 -25.41 4.05 -14.84
C TRP A 43 -25.26 3.78 -13.34
N ARG A 44 -24.56 4.68 -12.62
CA ARG A 44 -24.33 4.61 -11.18
C ARG A 44 -23.83 3.23 -10.73
N LEU A 45 -22.88 2.69 -11.48
CA LEU A 45 -22.28 1.40 -11.18
C LEU A 45 -21.44 1.56 -9.91
N ASP A 46 -21.72 0.75 -8.89
CA ASP A 46 -20.95 0.68 -7.65
C ASP A 46 -20.06 -0.57 -7.64
N GLN A 47 -18.97 -0.55 -6.88
CA GLN A 47 -18.03 -1.69 -6.78
C GLN A 47 -17.49 -2.18 -8.13
N VAL A 48 -17.17 -1.27 -9.03
CA VAL A 48 -16.57 -1.63 -10.34
C VAL A 48 -15.10 -1.21 -10.41
N GLU A 49 -14.34 -2.01 -11.14
CA GLU A 49 -12.95 -1.72 -11.47
C GLU A 49 -12.76 -1.65 -12.98
N LEU A 50 -11.75 -0.87 -13.39
CA LEU A 50 -11.37 -0.74 -14.79
C LEU A 50 -10.39 -1.87 -15.13
N ALA A 51 -10.74 -2.71 -16.09
CA ALA A 51 -9.92 -3.83 -16.53
C ALA A 51 -9.34 -3.56 -17.92
N PHE A 52 -8.02 -3.68 -18.06
CA PHE A 52 -7.29 -3.49 -19.29
C PHE A 52 -6.81 -4.84 -19.81
N THR A 53 -7.09 -5.15 -21.07
CA THR A 53 -6.59 -6.36 -21.73
C THR A 53 -5.69 -5.97 -22.88
N SER A 54 -4.45 -6.45 -22.92
CA SER A 54 -3.49 -6.08 -23.98
C SER A 54 -3.32 -7.17 -25.03
N ASP A 55 -3.41 -8.44 -24.63
CA ASP A 55 -3.10 -9.61 -25.45
C ASP A 55 -4.01 -10.79 -25.05
N GLY A 56 -5.33 -10.61 -25.22
CA GLY A 56 -6.32 -11.63 -24.88
C GLY A 56 -6.76 -11.65 -23.40
N PRO A 57 -7.64 -12.60 -23.03
CA PRO A 57 -8.26 -12.70 -21.71
C PRO A 57 -7.30 -13.15 -20.59
N GLU A 58 -6.14 -13.68 -20.96
CA GLU A 58 -5.10 -14.14 -20.03
C GLU A 58 -4.29 -13.02 -19.38
N HIS A 59 -4.24 -11.83 -20.01
CA HIS A 59 -3.49 -10.68 -19.52
C HIS A 59 -4.41 -9.51 -19.21
N ILE A 60 -5.03 -9.56 -18.03
CA ILE A 60 -5.93 -8.53 -17.53
C ILE A 60 -5.31 -7.80 -16.34
N THR A 61 -5.12 -6.49 -16.49
CA THR A 61 -4.74 -5.59 -15.39
C THR A 61 -5.98 -4.86 -14.91
N ALA A 62 -6.31 -4.95 -13.62
CA ALA A 62 -7.50 -4.31 -13.07
C ALA A 62 -7.12 -3.19 -12.08
N VAL A 63 -7.83 -2.07 -12.16
CA VAL A 63 -7.63 -0.87 -11.35
C VAL A 63 -8.95 -0.52 -10.69
N ALA A 64 -9.00 -0.68 -9.36
CA ALA A 64 -10.16 -0.30 -8.58
C ALA A 64 -10.48 1.18 -8.79
N LEU A 65 -11.73 1.47 -9.18
CA LEU A 65 -12.25 2.83 -9.19
C LEU A 65 -12.61 3.17 -7.76
N GLY A 66 -11.59 3.46 -6.95
CA GLY A 66 -11.79 3.76 -5.54
C GLY A 66 -12.83 4.87 -5.40
N THR A 67 -13.85 4.63 -4.58
CA THR A 67 -14.42 5.75 -3.81
C THR A 67 -13.23 6.31 -3.06
N ALA A 68 -12.83 7.54 -3.35
CA ALA A 68 -11.67 8.18 -2.75
C ALA A 68 -11.63 7.83 -1.25
N ALA A 69 -10.75 6.92 -0.85
CA ALA A 69 -10.37 6.86 0.55
C ALA A 69 -9.87 8.29 0.82
N PRO A 70 -10.36 8.97 1.87
CA PRO A 70 -9.84 10.29 2.20
C PRO A 70 -8.33 10.13 2.25
N CYS A 71 -7.63 10.96 1.48
CA CYS A 71 -6.18 10.94 1.41
C CYS A 71 -5.65 11.03 2.84
N GLU A 72 -5.34 9.91 3.49
CA GLU A 72 -4.57 9.95 4.71
C GLU A 72 -3.18 10.39 4.27
N PRO A 73 -2.67 11.52 4.79
CA PRO A 73 -1.31 11.93 4.50
C PRO A 73 -0.40 10.85 5.07
N ARG A 74 0.12 9.99 4.19
CA ARG A 74 1.19 9.07 4.50
C ARG A 74 2.40 9.92 4.89
N SER A 75 2.59 10.10 6.20
CA SER A 75 3.80 10.69 6.76
C SER A 75 5.02 9.96 6.21
N PRO A 76 5.94 10.62 5.51
CA PRO A 76 7.14 9.99 5.02
C PRO A 76 8.22 10.08 6.11
N ASN A 77 8.78 8.93 6.48
CA ASN A 77 9.95 8.76 7.37
C ASN A 77 9.68 9.11 8.84
N GLY A 78 9.95 8.28 9.85
CA GLY A 78 10.63 7.00 9.89
C GLY A 78 11.19 6.85 11.29
N VAL A 79 10.68 5.89 12.07
CA VAL A 79 11.47 5.19 13.08
C VAL A 79 10.90 3.81 13.23
N ALA A 80 11.74 2.84 12.90
CA ALA A 80 11.50 1.43 13.08
C ALA A 80 11.60 1.09 14.59
N HIS A 81 10.74 0.17 15.01
CA HIS A 81 10.98 -0.82 16.08
C HIS A 81 11.03 -0.37 17.55
N LEU A 82 10.06 -0.82 18.36
CA LEU A 82 10.14 -2.09 19.12
C LEU A 82 8.77 -2.40 19.78
N PRO A 83 8.41 -3.68 20.04
CA PRO A 83 7.12 -4.04 20.61
C PRO A 83 7.11 -3.86 22.13
N GLN A 84 5.91 -3.65 22.65
CA GLN A 84 5.58 -3.62 24.07
C GLN A 84 6.01 -4.93 24.74
N SER A 85 6.78 -4.85 25.82
CA SER A 85 6.83 -5.92 26.83
C SER A 85 6.67 -5.30 28.20
N ALA A 86 5.52 -5.60 28.79
CA ALA A 86 5.21 -5.37 30.18
C ALA A 86 6.21 -6.09 31.09
N VAL A 87 6.69 -5.41 32.14
CA VAL A 87 6.89 -5.98 33.48
C VAL A 87 7.27 -4.87 34.49
N ASN A 88 6.38 -4.59 35.43
CA ASN A 88 6.69 -4.08 36.78
C ASN A 88 7.12 -5.33 37.60
N PRO A 89 8.00 -5.33 38.65
CA PRO A 89 8.13 -4.25 39.61
C PRO A 89 9.47 -4.06 40.37
N ARG A 90 9.52 -2.93 41.09
CA ARG A 90 10.07 -2.74 42.46
C ARG A 90 10.86 -3.93 43.04
N ALA A 91 12.19 -3.79 43.18
CA ALA A 91 12.95 -4.16 44.39
C ALA A 91 14.48 -4.08 44.20
N ARG A 92 15.13 -3.63 45.30
CA ARG A 92 16.52 -3.88 45.73
C ARG A 92 17.60 -3.01 45.05
N ARG A 93 18.18 -2.04 45.79
CA ARG A 93 19.32 -2.20 46.73
C ARG A 93 20.57 -2.65 45.96
N SER A 94 21.76 -2.06 46.04
CA SER A 94 22.35 -1.07 46.92
C SER A 94 23.68 -0.63 46.26
N VAL A 95 24.12 0.60 46.52
CA VAL A 95 25.49 0.96 46.95
C VAL A 95 26.68 0.28 46.23
N GLN A 96 27.54 1.08 45.59
CA GLN A 96 28.89 1.38 46.11
C GLN A 96 29.61 2.36 45.15
N ARG A 97 29.74 3.62 45.60
CA ARG A 97 30.78 4.55 45.12
C ARG A 97 32.14 3.92 45.41
N HIS A 98 33.07 3.93 44.44
CA HIS A 98 34.50 4.14 44.70
C HIS A 98 35.21 4.61 43.43
N HIS A 99 35.64 5.87 43.44
CA HIS A 99 36.80 6.34 42.70
C HIS A 99 38.06 5.65 43.26
N PRO A 100 39.09 5.45 42.43
CA PRO A 100 40.35 6.16 42.70
C PRO A 100 40.96 6.67 41.37
N THR A 101 41.29 7.95 41.19
CA THR A 101 42.39 8.73 41.77
C THR A 101 43.81 8.28 41.33
N TRP A 102 44.28 8.94 40.26
CA TRP A 102 45.66 9.38 39.93
C TRP A 102 46.76 8.35 39.56
N ARG A 103 47.37 8.59 38.37
CA ARG A 103 48.83 8.67 38.11
C ARG A 103 49.02 9.18 36.65
N SER A 104 49.68 10.33 36.42
CA SER A 104 51.13 10.51 36.22
C SER A 104 51.69 9.55 35.15
N THR A 105 52.45 9.92 34.12
CA THR A 105 53.30 11.07 33.79
C THR A 105 53.87 10.79 32.37
N VAL A 106 54.22 11.86 31.63
CA VAL A 106 55.12 12.06 30.44
C VAL A 106 55.71 10.84 29.69
N GLU A 107 55.79 10.81 28.36
CA GLU A 107 56.93 11.26 27.49
C GLU A 107 56.69 10.70 26.08
N THR A 108 56.78 11.43 24.97
CA THR A 108 57.94 11.96 24.18
C THR A 108 58.05 11.19 22.84
N ASN A 109 58.55 11.91 21.82
CA ASN A 109 58.99 11.51 20.46
C ASN A 109 57.88 11.59 19.39
N LYS A 110 57.80 12.59 18.50
CA LYS A 110 58.78 13.34 17.68
C LYS A 110 59.47 12.49 16.60
N SER A 111 59.08 12.80 15.36
CA SER A 111 59.82 12.78 14.08
C SER A 111 60.54 11.51 13.62
N THR A 112 60.15 11.05 12.44
CA THR A 112 61.05 10.98 11.27
C THR A 112 60.24 11.31 10.03
#